data_AF-A0A7L0V4A6-F1
#
_entry.id   AF-A0A7L0V4A6-F1
#
_cell.length_a   1.000
_cell.length_b   1.000
_cell.length_c   1.000
_cell.angle_alpha   90.00
_cell.angle_beta   90.00
_cell.angle_gamma   90.00
#
_symmetry.space_group_name_H-M   'P 1'
#
loop_
_entity.id
_entity.type
_entity.pdbx_description
1 polymer ?
#
loop_
_entity_poly.entity_id
_entity_poly.type
_entity_poly.pdbx_seq_one_letter_code
_entity_poly.pdbx_strand_id
1 'polypeptide(L)'
;LVLLYYGFSIGITFYNKWLMKSFPFPLLVTLLHLLLIFALAALARALERRRSGRPRAALSWADCLRRAAPAALSTSLDIGLSNWSFLYVTVSLYTMTKSSAILFILLFSLLFKLEEMRVTLLLVVLLIAGGLFMFTYKSTQFNAQGFVLVLCASFLGGIRWTLTQILMQKAEVGLQNPIDIMFHLQPLMFLGLFPLFAVFEGLPLSISEKLFRFHEAGMLFSLVGKLFLGGILAFGLGFSEFLLVSRTSSLTLSIAGIFKEICILFLATHLLGDRLSLLNWLGFAVCLLGISLHVVLKAMNSKGDKALEPHKEASSDPDLQLLLRHPEHGEEEEEVVETPQQN
;
A
#
# COMPACT_ATOMS: atom_id res chain seq x y z
N LEU A 1 -15.74 -5.46 4.76
CA LEU A 1 -14.33 -5.03 4.66
C LEU A 1 -14.06 -4.18 3.42
N VAL A 2 -14.39 -4.67 2.22
CA VAL A 2 -14.26 -3.90 0.96
C VAL A 2 -15.02 -2.57 1.00
N LEU A 3 -16.28 -2.55 1.49
CA LEU A 3 -17.06 -1.31 1.63
C LEU A 3 -16.40 -0.30 2.58
N LEU A 4 -15.75 -0.77 3.64
CA LEU A 4 -15.06 0.09 4.60
C LEU A 4 -13.78 0.66 3.96
N TYR A 5 -13.04 -0.14 3.19
CA TYR A 5 -11.94 0.34 2.35
C TYR A 5 -12.41 1.38 1.32
N TYR A 6 -13.54 1.17 0.65
CA TYR A 6 -14.09 2.14 -0.30
C TYR A 6 -14.51 3.44 0.38
N GLY A 7 -15.23 3.34 1.51
CA GLY A 7 -15.67 4.51 2.28
C GLY A 7 -14.49 5.41 2.67
N PHE A 8 -13.43 4.83 3.24
CA PHE A 8 -12.25 5.60 3.61
C PHE A 8 -11.44 6.08 2.39
N SER A 9 -11.24 5.24 1.37
CA SER A 9 -10.41 5.59 0.22
C SER A 9 -11.05 6.66 -0.68
N ILE A 10 -12.33 6.51 -1.00
CA ILE A 10 -13.10 7.53 -1.74
C ILE A 10 -13.25 8.77 -0.86
N GLY A 11 -13.60 8.58 0.41
CA GLY A 11 -13.76 9.65 1.39
C GLY A 11 -12.53 10.56 1.48
N ILE A 12 -11.34 10.01 1.72
CA ILE A 12 -10.11 10.80 1.83
C ILE A 12 -9.76 11.51 0.52
N THR A 13 -10.01 10.88 -0.63
CA THR A 13 -9.70 11.46 -1.95
C THR A 13 -10.51 12.74 -2.19
N PHE A 14 -11.84 12.66 -2.02
CA PHE A 14 -12.72 13.81 -2.17
C PHE A 14 -12.51 14.84 -1.05
N TYR A 15 -12.27 14.37 0.17
CA TYR A 15 -11.99 15.22 1.32
C TYR A 15 -10.73 16.06 1.11
N ASN A 16 -9.62 15.44 0.69
CA ASN A 16 -8.37 16.16 0.41
C ASN A 16 -8.59 17.17 -0.72
N LYS A 17 -9.27 16.79 -1.81
CA LYS A 17 -9.58 17.73 -2.89
C LYS A 17 -10.40 18.94 -2.39
N TRP A 18 -11.40 18.71 -1.55
CA TRP A 18 -12.20 19.77 -0.94
C TRP A 18 -11.39 20.65 0.01
N LEU A 19 -10.59 20.03 0.88
CA LEU A 19 -9.74 20.72 1.85
C LEU A 19 -8.73 21.63 1.16
N MET A 20 -8.10 21.15 0.08
CA MET A 20 -7.13 21.92 -0.71
C MET A 20 -7.72 23.20 -1.32
N LYS A 21 -9.03 23.29 -1.54
CA LYS A 21 -9.67 24.55 -1.99
C LYS A 21 -9.65 25.62 -0.89
N SER A 22 -9.76 25.22 0.37
CA SER A 22 -9.82 26.15 1.51
C SER A 22 -8.45 26.39 2.16
N PHE A 23 -7.63 25.34 2.22
CA PHE A 23 -6.35 25.31 2.90
C PHE A 23 -5.27 24.72 1.97
N PRO A 24 -4.62 25.57 1.14
CA PRO A 24 -3.72 25.14 0.07
C PRO A 24 -2.29 24.85 0.57
N PHE A 25 -2.18 24.09 1.67
CA PHE A 25 -0.91 23.62 2.24
C PHE A 25 -0.89 22.07 2.30
N PRO A 26 -0.87 21.39 1.13
CA PRO A 26 -0.98 19.94 1.03
C PRO A 26 0.10 19.17 1.78
N LEU A 27 1.35 19.63 1.80
CA LEU A 27 2.44 18.95 2.49
C LEU A 27 2.28 19.07 4.00
N LEU A 28 1.90 20.24 4.52
CA LEU A 28 1.55 20.42 5.94
C LEU A 28 0.38 19.52 6.36
N VAL A 29 -0.71 19.54 5.58
CA VAL A 29 -1.87 18.67 5.85
C VAL A 29 -1.45 17.21 5.91
N THR A 30 -0.58 16.79 4.98
CA THR A 30 -0.05 15.43 4.97
C THR A 30 0.76 15.15 6.23
N LEU A 31 1.72 16.01 6.61
CA LEU A 31 2.49 15.87 7.85
C LEU A 31 1.61 15.79 9.11
N LEU A 32 0.52 16.56 9.16
CA LEU A 32 -0.43 16.51 10.27
C LEU A 32 -1.25 15.21 10.27
N HIS A 33 -1.66 14.71 9.11
CA HIS A 33 -2.26 13.38 9.01
C HIS A 33 -1.30 12.31 9.50
N LEU A 34 -0.03 12.39 9.10
CA LEU A 34 1.03 11.49 9.56
C LEU A 34 1.13 11.52 11.10
N LEU A 35 1.20 12.70 11.73
CA LEU A 35 1.23 12.81 13.19
C LEU A 35 -0.02 12.23 13.85
N LEU A 36 -1.21 12.47 13.28
CA LEU A 36 -2.46 11.95 13.85
C LEU A 36 -2.54 10.42 13.73
N ILE A 37 -2.11 9.85 12.59
CA ILE A 37 -2.03 8.41 12.41
C ILE A 37 -1.10 7.79 13.46
N PHE A 38 0.04 8.43 13.74
CA PHE A 38 0.97 7.98 14.78
C PHE A 38 0.30 7.99 16.16
N ALA A 39 -0.36 9.09 16.52
CA ALA A 39 -1.05 9.24 17.81
C ALA A 39 -2.18 8.21 17.98
N LEU A 40 -3.01 8.01 16.95
CA LEU A 40 -4.09 7.02 16.96
C LEU A 40 -3.54 5.58 17.04
N ALA A 41 -2.48 5.28 16.30
CA ALA A 41 -1.82 3.97 16.38
C ALA A 41 -1.20 3.74 17.76
N ALA A 42 -0.56 4.76 18.36
CA ALA A 42 0.00 4.69 19.71
C ALA A 42 -1.09 4.44 20.76
N LEU A 43 -2.21 5.16 20.66
CA LEU A 43 -3.36 5.00 21.55
C LEU A 43 -3.97 3.60 21.43
N ALA A 44 -4.16 3.11 20.20
CA ALA A 44 -4.69 1.77 19.96
C ALA A 44 -3.75 0.68 20.52
N ARG A 45 -2.44 0.85 20.36
CA ARG A 45 -1.43 -0.03 20.98
C ARG A 45 -1.50 -0.02 22.49
N ALA A 46 -1.60 1.16 23.11
CA ALA A 46 -1.69 1.31 24.55
C ALA A 46 -2.97 0.64 25.11
N LEU A 47 -4.10 0.82 24.42
CA LEU A 47 -5.38 0.23 24.82
C LEU A 47 -5.34 -1.30 24.72
N GLU A 48 -4.81 -1.86 23.64
CA GLU A 48 -4.70 -3.30 23.47
C GLU A 48 -3.69 -3.91 24.47
N ARG A 49 -2.59 -3.21 24.78
CA ARG A 49 -1.66 -3.65 25.84
C ARG A 49 -2.35 -3.74 27.20
N ARG A 50 -3.22 -2.76 27.53
CA ARG A 50 -4.03 -2.79 28.75
C ARG A 50 -5.05 -3.93 28.76
N ARG A 51 -5.64 -4.26 27.61
CA ARG A 51 -6.65 -5.33 27.50
C ARG A 51 -6.05 -6.74 27.51
N SER A 52 -4.94 -6.95 26.81
CA SER A 52 -4.39 -8.29 26.58
C SER A 52 -3.31 -8.68 27.60
N GLY A 53 -2.77 -7.73 28.38
CA GLY A 53 -1.71 -7.98 29.36
C GLY A 53 -0.37 -8.47 28.79
N ARG A 54 -0.28 -8.70 27.48
CA ARG A 54 0.90 -9.23 26.80
C ARG A 54 1.80 -8.09 26.33
N PRO A 55 3.12 -8.13 26.60
CA PRO A 55 4.07 -7.23 25.96
C PRO A 55 4.07 -7.53 24.45
N ARG A 56 3.85 -6.50 23.61
CA ARG A 56 4.03 -6.67 22.17
C ARG A 56 5.51 -6.74 21.84
N ALA A 57 5.83 -7.50 20.79
CA ALA A 57 7.15 -7.51 20.19
C ALA A 57 7.57 -6.06 19.86
N ALA A 58 8.51 -5.53 20.63
CA ALA A 58 9.20 -4.30 20.28
C ALA A 58 10.21 -4.69 19.21
N LEU A 59 9.98 -4.28 17.96
CA LEU A 59 11.09 -4.32 17.01
C LEU A 59 12.19 -3.41 17.55
N SER A 60 13.43 -3.88 17.44
CA SER A 60 14.59 -3.00 17.51
C SER A 60 14.35 -1.85 16.54
N TRP A 61 14.23 -0.63 17.09
CA TRP A 61 13.99 0.57 16.29
C TRP A 61 15.03 0.71 15.19
N ALA A 62 16.27 0.28 15.43
CA ALA A 62 17.37 0.31 14.46
C ALA A 62 17.13 -0.60 13.24
N ASP A 63 16.65 -1.83 13.46
CA ASP A 63 16.36 -2.77 12.38
C ASP A 63 15.14 -2.36 11.57
N CYS A 64 14.12 -1.83 12.26
CA CYS A 64 12.96 -1.22 11.61
C CYS A 64 13.39 -0.02 10.76
N LEU A 65 14.24 0.88 11.30
CA LEU A 65 14.76 2.04 10.57
C LEU A 65 15.49 1.62 9.30
N ARG A 66 16.45 0.70 9.42
CA ARG A 66 17.33 0.35 8.29
C ARG A 66 16.59 -0.38 7.18
N ARG A 67 15.67 -1.30 7.54
CA ARG A 67 14.93 -2.11 6.55
C ARG A 67 13.72 -1.37 5.99
N ALA A 68 13.03 -0.55 6.79
CA ALA A 68 11.78 0.08 6.39
C ALA A 68 11.92 1.53 5.90
N ALA A 69 13.03 2.22 6.16
CA ALA A 69 13.22 3.60 5.72
C ALA A 69 13.03 3.81 4.22
N PRO A 70 13.59 2.98 3.30
CA PRO A 70 13.40 3.19 1.86
C PRO A 70 11.92 3.15 1.45
N ALA A 71 11.16 2.19 2.01
CA ALA A 71 9.73 2.07 1.77
C ALA A 71 8.95 3.24 2.40
N ALA A 72 9.29 3.64 3.63
CA ALA A 72 8.65 4.77 4.33
C ALA A 72 8.88 6.10 3.60
N LEU A 73 10.11 6.39 3.19
CA LEU A 73 10.46 7.58 2.42
C LEU A 73 9.67 7.64 1.11
N SER A 74 9.71 6.56 0.33
CA SER A 74 8.97 6.44 -0.92
C SER A 74 7.46 6.62 -0.71
N THR A 75 6.88 6.03 0.34
CA THR A 75 5.46 6.19 0.70
C THR A 75 5.12 7.63 1.06
N SER A 76 5.94 8.28 1.86
CA SER A 76 5.68 9.64 2.31
C SER A 76 5.70 10.65 1.17
N LEU A 77 6.67 10.51 0.25
CA LEU A 77 6.79 11.35 -0.94
C LEU A 77 5.66 11.03 -1.94
N ASP A 78 5.31 9.76 -2.14
CA ASP A 78 4.13 9.34 -2.92
C ASP A 78 2.87 10.08 -2.42
N ILE A 79 2.55 9.97 -1.13
CA ILE A 79 1.34 10.60 -0.55
C ILE A 79 1.44 12.13 -0.62
N GLY A 80 2.59 12.70 -0.28
CA GLY A 80 2.81 14.15 -0.27
C GLY A 80 2.63 14.78 -1.65
N LEU A 81 3.29 14.23 -2.67
CA LEU A 81 3.16 14.70 -4.05
C LEU A 81 1.76 14.45 -4.62
N SER A 82 1.13 13.33 -4.25
CA SER A 82 -0.27 13.03 -4.61
C SER A 82 -1.21 14.09 -4.05
N ASN A 83 -1.10 14.43 -2.77
CA ASN A 83 -1.93 15.47 -2.16
C ASN A 83 -1.63 16.86 -2.72
N TRP A 84 -0.36 17.15 -3.02
CA TRP A 84 0.04 18.40 -3.64
C TRP A 84 -0.58 18.58 -5.03
N SER A 85 -0.68 17.50 -5.80
CA SER A 85 -1.31 17.55 -7.12
C SER A 85 -2.77 18.05 -7.09
N PHE A 86 -3.51 17.85 -5.99
CA PHE A 86 -4.91 18.29 -5.87
C PHE A 86 -5.09 19.82 -5.92
N LEU A 87 -4.03 20.61 -5.75
CA LEU A 87 -4.07 22.05 -6.03
C LEU A 87 -4.28 22.34 -7.52
N TYR A 88 -3.86 21.42 -8.39
CA TYR A 88 -3.74 21.67 -9.83
C TYR A 88 -4.66 20.79 -10.68
N VAL A 89 -4.86 19.51 -10.30
CA VAL A 89 -5.62 18.54 -11.09
C VAL A 89 -6.97 18.20 -10.49
N THR A 90 -7.89 17.74 -11.32
CA THR A 90 -9.17 17.20 -10.87
C THR A 90 -9.04 15.80 -10.28
N VAL A 91 -10.09 15.30 -9.63
CA VAL A 91 -10.07 13.95 -9.04
C VAL A 91 -10.02 12.89 -10.14
N SER A 92 -10.70 13.11 -11.27
CA SER A 92 -10.62 12.20 -12.43
C SER A 92 -9.20 12.14 -13.01
N LEU A 93 -8.55 13.28 -13.23
CA LEU A 93 -7.19 13.31 -13.79
C LEU A 93 -6.16 12.75 -12.79
N TYR A 94 -6.33 13.04 -11.50
CA TYR A 94 -5.55 12.43 -10.43
C TYR A 94 -5.66 10.90 -10.47
N THR A 95 -6.90 10.37 -10.43
CA THR A 95 -7.16 8.93 -10.37
C THR A 95 -6.52 8.20 -11.55
N MET A 96 -6.74 8.72 -12.76
CA MET A 96 -6.20 8.13 -13.98
C MET A 96 -4.68 8.15 -14.04
N THR A 97 -4.09 9.30 -13.71
CA THR A 97 -2.63 9.43 -13.70
C THR A 97 -2.03 8.58 -12.58
N LYS A 98 -2.75 8.38 -11.47
CA LYS A 98 -2.30 7.56 -10.34
C LYS A 98 -2.28 6.07 -10.67
N SER A 99 -3.22 5.58 -11.49
CA SER A 99 -3.24 4.17 -11.95
C SER A 99 -1.99 3.79 -12.76
N SER A 100 -1.25 4.77 -13.31
CA SER A 100 0.07 4.54 -13.94
C SER A 100 1.13 3.98 -12.98
N ALA A 101 0.91 4.02 -11.66
CA ALA A 101 1.76 3.35 -10.69
C ALA A 101 1.99 1.87 -11.05
N ILE A 102 1.01 1.20 -11.66
CA ILE A 102 1.13 -0.19 -12.13
C ILE A 102 2.25 -0.34 -13.17
N LEU A 103 2.40 0.62 -14.08
CA LEU A 103 3.49 0.63 -15.06
C LEU A 103 4.86 0.69 -14.37
N PHE A 104 4.98 1.53 -13.35
CA PHE A 104 6.22 1.66 -12.59
C PHE A 104 6.48 0.43 -11.72
N ILE A 105 5.45 -0.18 -11.11
CA ILE A 105 5.58 -1.46 -10.40
C ILE A 105 6.14 -2.52 -11.36
N LEU A 106 5.56 -2.68 -12.54
CA LEU A 106 6.04 -3.63 -13.55
C LEU A 106 7.49 -3.34 -13.95
N LEU A 107 7.81 -2.07 -14.24
CA LEU A 107 9.17 -1.65 -14.59
C LEU A 107 10.19 -2.03 -13.51
N PHE A 108 9.91 -1.71 -12.25
CA PHE A 108 10.81 -2.03 -11.14
C PHE A 108 10.85 -3.54 -10.86
N SER A 109 9.73 -4.25 -10.95
CA SER A 109 9.71 -5.70 -10.82
C SER A 109 10.59 -6.38 -11.87
N LEU A 110 10.60 -5.90 -13.10
CA LEU A 110 11.51 -6.37 -14.14
C LEU A 110 12.97 -5.99 -13.85
N LEU A 111 13.23 -4.73 -13.46
CA LEU A 111 14.58 -4.24 -13.16
C LEU A 111 15.24 -5.01 -12.01
N PHE A 112 14.47 -5.33 -10.96
CA PHE A 112 14.92 -6.13 -9.83
C PHE A 112 14.79 -7.65 -10.07
N LYS A 113 14.45 -8.08 -11.29
CA LYS A 113 14.29 -9.48 -11.69
C LYS A 113 13.31 -10.27 -10.81
N LEU A 114 12.26 -9.60 -10.32
CA LEU A 114 11.17 -10.21 -9.58
C LEU A 114 10.09 -10.79 -10.50
N GLU A 115 10.07 -10.38 -11.77
CA GLU A 115 9.13 -10.85 -12.78
C GLU A 115 9.87 -11.05 -14.11
N GLU A 116 9.45 -12.04 -14.89
CA GLU A 116 10.04 -12.36 -16.20
C GLU A 116 9.34 -11.59 -17.32
N MET A 117 10.09 -11.12 -18.31
CA MET A 117 9.50 -10.47 -19.48
C MET A 117 8.71 -11.48 -20.31
N ARG A 118 7.39 -11.24 -20.42
CA ARG A 118 6.48 -11.98 -21.29
C ARG A 118 5.83 -11.00 -22.27
N VAL A 119 5.55 -11.46 -23.49
CA VAL A 119 4.88 -10.63 -24.52
C VAL A 119 3.55 -10.07 -24.02
N THR A 120 2.83 -10.84 -23.19
CA THR A 120 1.57 -10.39 -22.60
C THR A 120 1.74 -9.22 -21.62
N LEU A 121 2.88 -9.10 -20.93
CA LEU A 121 3.17 -7.94 -20.09
C LEU A 121 3.41 -6.69 -20.93
N LEU A 122 4.03 -6.83 -22.11
CA LEU A 122 4.20 -5.71 -23.04
C LEU A 122 2.84 -5.20 -23.53
N LEU A 123 1.90 -6.10 -23.83
CA LEU A 123 0.52 -5.71 -24.16
C LEU A 123 -0.17 -4.97 -23.01
N VAL A 124 -0.03 -5.44 -21.76
CA VAL A 124 -0.56 -4.76 -20.57
C VAL A 124 0.00 -3.34 -20.45
N VAL A 125 1.32 -3.19 -20.58
CA VAL A 125 2.00 -1.89 -20.51
C VAL A 125 1.48 -0.96 -21.60
N LEU A 126 1.34 -1.46 -22.83
CA LEU A 126 0.84 -0.68 -23.96
C LEU A 126 -0.62 -0.23 -23.74
N LEU A 127 -1.49 -1.09 -23.21
CA LEU A 127 -2.88 -0.76 -22.90
C LEU A 127 -2.98 0.32 -21.82
N ILE A 128 -2.25 0.18 -20.72
CA ILE A 128 -2.31 1.16 -19.62
C ILE A 128 -1.70 2.50 -20.07
N ALA A 129 -0.53 2.48 -20.73
CA ALA A 129 0.12 3.69 -21.22
C ALA A 129 -0.71 4.39 -22.32
N GLY A 130 -1.25 3.62 -23.27
CA GLY A 130 -2.11 4.12 -24.33
C GLY A 130 -3.43 4.67 -23.80
N GLY A 131 -4.06 3.98 -22.84
CA GLY A 131 -5.27 4.46 -22.15
C GLY A 131 -5.03 5.76 -21.38
N LEU A 132 -3.90 5.87 -20.66
CA LEU A 132 -3.51 7.10 -19.98
C LEU A 132 -3.24 8.24 -20.96
N PHE A 133 -2.50 7.98 -22.05
CA PHE A 133 -2.25 8.98 -23.09
C PHE A 133 -3.56 9.49 -23.69
N MET A 134 -4.46 8.58 -24.06
CA MET A 134 -5.78 8.94 -24.61
C MET A 134 -6.64 9.68 -23.58
N PHE A 135 -6.56 9.32 -22.30
CA PHE A 135 -7.27 10.03 -21.23
C PHE A 135 -6.75 11.46 -21.03
N THR A 136 -5.44 11.68 -21.17
CA THR A 136 -4.82 12.99 -20.95
C THR A 136 -4.87 13.87 -22.19
N TYR A 137 -4.91 13.28 -23.39
CA TYR A 137 -4.96 13.99 -24.65
C TYR A 137 -6.21 14.87 -24.77
N LYS A 138 -5.98 16.17 -25.05
CA LYS A 138 -7.04 17.21 -25.11
C LYS A 138 -7.97 17.21 -23.89
N SER A 139 -7.49 16.80 -22.72
CA SER A 139 -8.27 16.89 -21.49
C SER A 139 -8.55 18.36 -21.14
N THR A 140 -9.82 18.68 -20.91
CA THR A 140 -10.31 20.07 -20.75
C THR A 140 -9.77 20.76 -19.50
N GLN A 141 -9.35 19.99 -18.50
CA GLN A 141 -8.87 20.47 -17.20
C GLN A 141 -7.43 20.01 -16.93
N PHE A 142 -6.63 19.87 -18.01
CA PHE A 142 -5.24 19.46 -17.89
C PHE A 142 -4.36 20.57 -17.33
N ASN A 143 -3.57 20.24 -16.30
CA ASN A 143 -2.50 21.08 -15.78
C ASN A 143 -1.21 20.27 -15.75
N ALA A 144 -0.18 20.71 -16.48
CA ALA A 144 1.08 19.98 -16.63
C ALA A 144 1.83 19.80 -15.31
N GLN A 145 1.89 20.84 -14.47
CA GLN A 145 2.57 20.78 -13.17
C GLN A 145 1.89 19.74 -12.27
N GLY A 146 0.57 19.79 -12.18
CA GLY A 146 -0.22 18.82 -11.44
C GLY A 146 -0.05 17.40 -11.95
N PHE A 147 -0.07 17.22 -13.28
CA PHE A 147 0.14 15.92 -13.91
C PHE A 147 1.52 15.33 -13.62
N VAL A 148 2.59 16.13 -13.70
CA VAL A 148 3.96 15.72 -13.36
C VAL A 148 4.04 15.31 -11.88
N LEU A 149 3.41 16.06 -10.96
CA LEU A 149 3.37 15.69 -9.54
C LEU A 149 2.73 14.31 -9.34
N VAL A 150 1.62 14.01 -10.01
CA VAL A 150 0.99 12.68 -9.91
C VAL A 150 1.86 11.60 -10.54
N LEU A 151 2.50 11.85 -11.68
CA LEU A 151 3.42 10.89 -12.30
C LEU A 151 4.62 10.58 -11.40
N CYS A 152 5.26 11.60 -10.80
CA CYS A 152 6.33 11.41 -9.83
C CYS A 152 5.83 10.62 -8.60
N ALA A 153 4.63 10.91 -8.11
CA ALA A 153 4.02 10.16 -7.04
C ALA A 153 3.74 8.70 -7.41
N SER A 154 3.31 8.42 -8.65
CA SER A 154 3.11 7.08 -9.19
C SER A 154 4.42 6.30 -9.34
N PHE A 155 5.49 6.98 -9.78
CA PHE A 155 6.83 6.42 -9.85
C PHE A 155 7.34 6.00 -8.46
N LEU A 156 7.20 6.89 -7.47
CA LEU A 156 7.50 6.57 -6.07
C LEU A 156 6.61 5.44 -5.56
N GLY A 157 5.32 5.44 -5.87
CA GLY A 157 4.42 4.33 -5.56
C GLY A 157 4.90 2.99 -6.12
N GLY A 158 5.46 2.99 -7.33
CA GLY A 158 6.11 1.82 -7.93
C GLY A 158 7.27 1.30 -7.09
N ILE A 159 8.21 2.20 -6.74
CA ILE A 159 9.35 1.86 -5.87
C ILE A 159 8.85 1.27 -4.54
N ARG A 160 7.91 1.94 -3.88
CA ARG A 160 7.32 1.51 -2.60
C ARG A 160 6.81 0.07 -2.67
N TRP A 161 5.98 -0.23 -3.66
CA TRP A 161 5.36 -1.55 -3.79
C TRP A 161 6.40 -2.63 -4.10
N THR A 162 7.38 -2.36 -4.96
CA THR A 162 8.45 -3.31 -5.27
C THR A 162 9.38 -3.55 -4.08
N LEU A 163 9.75 -2.51 -3.34
CA LEU A 163 10.53 -2.65 -2.10
C LEU A 163 9.76 -3.42 -1.03
N THR A 164 8.46 -3.16 -0.90
CA THR A 164 7.58 -3.89 0.02
C THR A 164 7.52 -5.36 -0.36
N GLN A 165 7.40 -5.68 -1.65
CA GLN A 165 7.43 -7.05 -2.14
C GLN A 165 8.74 -7.77 -1.77
N ILE A 166 9.90 -7.13 -2.00
CA ILE A 166 11.21 -7.68 -1.62
C ILE A 166 11.30 -7.91 -0.10
N LEU A 167 10.82 -6.95 0.69
CA LEU A 167 10.86 -7.04 2.16
C LEU A 167 9.94 -8.16 2.68
N MET A 168 8.74 -8.30 2.13
CA MET A 168 7.78 -9.34 2.52
C MET A 168 8.25 -10.74 2.12
N GLN A 169 8.97 -10.89 1.00
CA GLN A 169 9.54 -12.18 0.60
C GLN A 169 10.67 -12.68 1.52
N LYS A 170 11.39 -11.77 2.19
CA LYS A 170 12.52 -12.12 3.09
C LYS A 170 12.10 -12.42 4.53
N ALA A 171 10.89 -12.96 4.73
CA ALA A 171 10.24 -13.36 5.98
C ALA A 171 11.13 -13.36 7.25
N GLU A 172 11.32 -12.19 7.86
CA GLU A 172 11.97 -12.03 9.16
C GLU A 172 11.35 -10.88 9.99
N VAL A 173 10.30 -10.24 9.47
CA VAL A 173 9.69 -9.09 10.15
C VAL A 173 8.45 -9.61 10.89
N GLY A 174 8.59 -9.88 12.19
CA GLY A 174 7.51 -10.34 13.09
C GLY A 174 6.37 -9.34 13.32
N LEU A 175 6.02 -8.55 12.31
CA LEU A 175 5.05 -7.45 12.35
C LEU A 175 3.69 -7.94 11.83
N GLN A 176 3.02 -8.79 12.59
CA GLN A 176 1.74 -9.37 12.19
C GLN A 176 0.53 -8.43 12.42
N ASN A 177 0.70 -7.35 13.19
CA ASN A 177 -0.40 -6.44 13.53
C ASN A 177 -0.33 -5.11 12.73
N PRO A 178 -1.42 -4.68 12.07
CA PRO A 178 -1.48 -3.44 11.27
C PRO A 178 -1.02 -2.21 12.05
N ILE A 179 -1.47 -2.13 13.30
CA ILE A 179 -1.31 -0.97 14.15
C ILE A 179 0.16 -0.82 14.55
N ASP A 180 0.88 -1.94 14.70
CA ASP A 180 2.31 -1.91 14.96
C ASP A 180 3.09 -1.40 13.75
N ILE A 181 2.73 -1.84 12.53
CA ILE A 181 3.35 -1.34 11.30
C ILE A 181 3.13 0.18 11.16
N MET A 182 1.87 0.62 11.29
CA MET A 182 1.52 2.04 11.17
C MET A 182 2.28 2.88 12.20
N PHE A 183 2.36 2.45 13.47
CA PHE A 183 3.09 3.19 14.50
C PHE A 183 4.59 3.36 14.21
N HIS A 184 5.27 2.31 13.72
CA HIS A 184 6.73 2.40 13.50
C HIS A 184 7.10 3.10 12.18
N LEU A 185 6.28 2.99 11.14
CA LEU A 185 6.56 3.65 9.84
C LEU A 185 6.29 5.16 9.89
N GLN A 186 5.34 5.59 10.73
CA GLN A 186 4.82 6.93 10.66
C GLN A 186 5.84 8.05 10.97
N PRO A 187 6.75 7.90 11.97
CA PRO A 187 7.83 8.86 12.21
C PRO A 187 8.81 8.97 11.03
N LEU A 188 9.15 7.84 10.40
CA LEU A 188 10.03 7.82 9.23
C LEU A 188 9.42 8.56 8.04
N MET A 189 8.12 8.34 7.82
CA MET A 189 7.38 9.04 6.77
C MET A 189 7.33 10.55 7.04
N PHE A 190 7.16 10.96 8.30
CA PHE A 190 7.19 12.37 8.68
C PHE A 190 8.55 12.99 8.37
N LEU A 191 9.64 12.35 8.82
CA LEU A 191 11.00 12.81 8.58
C LEU A 191 11.37 12.85 7.08
N GLY A 192 10.83 11.91 6.29
CA GLY A 192 11.04 11.89 4.84
C GLY A 192 10.36 13.02 4.10
N LEU A 193 9.15 13.40 4.52
CA LEU A 193 8.36 14.44 3.87
C LEU A 193 8.69 15.85 4.38
N PHE A 194 9.15 15.98 5.63
CA PHE A 194 9.39 17.26 6.29
C PHE A 194 10.33 18.21 5.52
N PRO A 195 11.45 17.76 4.94
CA PRO A 195 12.31 18.65 4.13
C PRO A 195 11.58 19.26 2.94
N LEU A 196 10.74 18.47 2.26
CA LEU A 196 9.95 18.94 1.13
C LEU A 196 8.95 20.03 1.57
N PHE A 197 8.26 19.80 2.69
CA PHE A 197 7.41 20.81 3.31
C PHE A 197 8.18 22.09 3.66
N ALA A 198 9.33 21.97 4.32
CA ALA A 198 10.12 23.12 4.76
C ALA A 198 10.55 24.02 3.59
N VAL A 199 10.95 23.41 2.47
CA VAL A 199 11.39 24.13 1.26
C VAL A 199 10.22 24.80 0.53
N PHE A 200 9.09 24.11 0.34
CA PHE A 200 8.02 24.59 -0.53
C PHE A 200 6.88 25.31 0.19
N GLU A 201 6.57 24.93 1.42
CA GLU A 201 5.45 25.48 2.19
C GLU A 201 5.89 26.22 3.45
N GLY A 202 7.10 26.00 3.98
CA GLY A 202 7.56 26.59 5.24
C GLY A 202 7.53 28.11 5.27
N LEU A 203 8.10 28.77 4.25
CA LEU A 203 8.09 30.23 4.15
C LEU A 203 6.67 30.78 3.87
N PRO A 204 5.92 30.29 2.85
CA PRO A 204 4.53 30.71 2.62
C PRO A 204 3.62 30.52 3.83
N LEU A 205 3.83 29.49 4.63
CA LEU A 205 3.08 29.24 5.87
C LEU A 205 3.42 30.28 6.95
N SER A 206 4.70 30.60 7.14
CA SER A 206 5.17 31.54 8.17
C SER A 206 4.64 32.96 7.96
N ILE A 207 4.39 33.34 6.71
CA ILE A 207 3.79 34.64 6.35
C ILE A 207 2.27 34.56 6.15
N SER A 208 1.66 33.37 6.30
CA SER A 208 0.24 33.18 6.03
C SER A 208 -0.64 33.69 7.17
N GLU A 209 -1.53 34.62 6.85
CA GLU A 209 -2.54 35.10 7.82
C GLU A 209 -3.51 33.99 8.26
N LYS A 210 -3.65 32.91 7.47
CA LYS A 210 -4.54 31.78 7.75
C LYS A 210 -4.15 30.96 8.98
N LEU A 211 -2.88 31.02 9.42
CA LEU A 211 -2.39 30.26 10.57
C LEU A 211 -2.06 31.15 11.78
N PHE A 212 -1.74 32.42 11.57
CA PHE A 212 -1.18 33.28 12.62
C PHE A 212 -2.10 34.45 13.06
N ARG A 213 -3.21 34.72 12.36
CA ARG A 213 -4.20 35.74 12.77
C ARG A 213 -5.55 35.11 13.12
N PHE A 214 -5.56 34.16 14.07
CA PHE A 214 -6.83 33.69 14.66
C PHE A 214 -7.38 34.77 15.60
N HIS A 215 -8.20 35.68 15.06
CA HIS A 215 -8.94 36.65 15.87
C HIS A 215 -10.13 36.01 16.59
N GLU A 216 -10.55 34.82 16.14
CA GLU A 216 -11.71 34.09 16.65
C GLU A 216 -11.38 32.62 16.90
N ALA A 217 -11.60 32.15 18.13
CA ALA A 217 -11.37 30.76 18.54
C ALA A 217 -12.18 29.74 17.69
N GLY A 218 -13.35 30.15 17.18
CA GLY A 218 -14.20 29.31 16.33
C GLY A 218 -13.55 28.91 15.00
N MET A 219 -12.76 29.80 14.40
CA MET A 219 -12.08 29.51 13.13
C MET A 219 -10.94 28.49 13.33
N LEU A 220 -10.20 28.62 14.43
CA LEU A 220 -9.16 27.66 14.82
C LEU A 220 -9.77 26.28 15.08
N PHE A 221 -10.85 26.21 15.87
CA PHE A 221 -11.53 24.94 16.15
C PHE A 221 -12.05 24.27 14.88
N SER A 222 -12.62 25.05 13.95
CA SER A 222 -13.05 24.54 12.64
C SER A 222 -11.89 23.98 11.81
N LEU A 223 -10.75 24.68 11.77
CA LEU A 223 -9.56 24.20 11.05
C LEU A 223 -9.00 22.92 11.67
N VAL A 224 -8.83 22.90 12.99
CA VAL A 224 -8.37 21.72 13.73
C VAL A 224 -9.33 20.54 13.50
N GLY A 225 -10.64 20.77 13.55
CA GLY A 225 -11.64 19.74 13.26
C GLY A 225 -11.54 19.19 11.84
N LYS A 226 -11.30 20.05 10.84
CA LYS A 226 -11.07 19.62 9.46
C LYS A 226 -9.79 18.78 9.34
N LEU A 227 -8.67 19.23 9.92
CA LEU A 227 -7.42 18.49 9.86
C LEU A 227 -7.52 17.14 10.59
N PHE A 228 -8.23 17.12 11.71
CA PHE A 228 -8.49 15.91 12.49
C PHE A 228 -9.35 14.90 11.72
N LEU A 229 -10.43 15.35 11.07
CA LEU A 229 -11.26 14.50 10.24
C LEU A 229 -10.48 13.88 9.06
N GLY A 230 -9.64 14.68 8.39
CA GLY A 230 -8.77 14.19 7.31
C GLY A 230 -7.80 13.11 7.80
N GLY A 231 -7.18 13.32 8.97
CA GLY A 231 -6.28 12.32 9.53
C GLY A 231 -7.00 11.05 10.04
N ILE A 232 -8.25 11.15 10.52
CA ILE A 232 -9.08 9.96 10.82
C ILE A 232 -9.37 9.18 9.54
N LEU A 233 -9.77 9.86 8.46
CA LEU A 233 -10.01 9.21 7.17
C LEU A 233 -8.74 8.52 6.65
N ALA A 234 -7.57 9.15 6.80
CA ALA A 234 -6.29 8.58 6.40
C ALA A 234 -5.90 7.37 7.28
N PHE A 235 -6.10 7.44 8.60
CA PHE A 235 -5.92 6.30 9.50
C PHE A 235 -6.85 5.14 9.13
N GLY A 236 -8.14 5.44 8.91
CA GLY A 236 -9.15 4.48 8.49
C GLY A 236 -8.80 3.81 7.17
N LEU A 237 -8.29 4.57 6.19
CA LEU A 237 -7.79 4.02 4.93
C LEU A 237 -6.65 3.02 5.18
N GLY A 238 -5.57 3.44 5.86
CA GLY A 238 -4.42 2.56 6.11
C GLY A 238 -4.80 1.30 6.89
N PHE A 239 -5.64 1.44 7.91
CA PHE A 239 -6.15 0.32 8.70
C PHE A 239 -7.01 -0.64 7.86
N SER A 240 -7.95 -0.09 7.07
CA SER A 240 -8.84 -0.88 6.22
C SER A 240 -8.10 -1.64 5.11
N GLU A 241 -7.11 -1.00 4.50
CA GLU A 241 -6.28 -1.57 3.44
C GLU A 241 -5.47 -2.74 3.98
N PHE A 242 -4.81 -2.56 5.13
CA PHE A 242 -4.09 -3.66 5.77
C PHE A 242 -5.03 -4.80 6.18
N LEU A 243 -6.18 -4.50 6.80
CA LEU A 243 -7.13 -5.54 7.18
C LEU A 243 -7.59 -6.32 5.95
N LEU A 244 -7.84 -5.64 4.83
CA LEU A 244 -8.21 -6.29 3.58
C LEU A 244 -7.10 -7.20 3.09
N VAL A 245 -5.84 -6.75 3.05
CA VAL A 245 -4.70 -7.59 2.63
C VAL A 245 -4.46 -8.76 3.56
N SER A 246 -4.55 -8.57 4.88
CA SER A 246 -4.27 -9.61 5.87
C SER A 246 -5.36 -10.66 5.99
N ARG A 247 -6.62 -10.31 5.72
CA ARG A 247 -7.76 -11.25 5.79
C ARG A 247 -8.16 -11.83 4.44
N THR A 248 -7.65 -11.27 3.35
CA THR A 248 -7.94 -11.73 1.99
C THR A 248 -6.64 -11.92 1.22
N SER A 249 -6.67 -11.82 -0.10
CA SER A 249 -5.48 -11.95 -0.94
C SER A 249 -5.09 -10.61 -1.54
N SER A 250 -3.83 -10.49 -1.96
CA SER A 250 -3.39 -9.34 -2.77
C SER A 250 -4.23 -9.20 -4.06
N LEU A 251 -4.73 -10.32 -4.62
CA LEU A 251 -5.61 -10.32 -5.79
C LEU A 251 -6.97 -9.67 -5.48
N THR A 252 -7.54 -9.97 -4.32
CA THR A 252 -8.79 -9.34 -3.84
C THR A 252 -8.63 -7.84 -3.70
N LEU A 253 -7.49 -7.37 -3.15
CA LEU A 253 -7.18 -5.94 -3.08
C LEU A 253 -7.11 -5.32 -4.48
N SER A 254 -6.42 -5.95 -5.44
CA SER A 254 -6.31 -5.42 -6.80
C SER A 254 -7.66 -5.31 -7.50
N ILE A 255 -8.52 -6.33 -7.40
CA ILE A 255 -9.88 -6.29 -7.98
C ILE A 255 -10.72 -5.19 -7.32
N ALA A 256 -10.69 -5.08 -5.98
CA ALA A 256 -11.37 -4.02 -5.26
C ALA A 256 -10.86 -2.63 -5.67
N GLY A 257 -9.56 -2.50 -5.95
CA GLY A 257 -8.95 -1.28 -6.48
C GLY A 257 -9.56 -0.83 -7.81
N ILE A 258 -9.74 -1.75 -8.76
CA ILE A 258 -10.36 -1.46 -10.07
C ILE A 258 -11.77 -0.89 -9.90
N PHE A 259 -12.62 -1.57 -9.13
CA PHE A 259 -13.99 -1.10 -8.89
C PHE A 259 -14.02 0.23 -8.16
N LYS A 260 -13.12 0.43 -7.19
CA LYS A 260 -12.97 1.72 -6.50
C LYS A 260 -12.63 2.85 -7.48
N GLU A 261 -11.71 2.64 -8.43
CA GLU A 261 -11.35 3.65 -9.43
C GLU A 261 -12.55 4.03 -10.31
N ILE A 262 -13.37 3.05 -10.70
CA ILE A 262 -14.64 3.29 -11.42
C ILE A 262 -15.59 4.15 -10.58
N CYS A 263 -15.77 3.82 -9.30
CA CYS A 263 -16.60 4.62 -8.40
C CYS A 263 -16.08 6.06 -8.25
N ILE A 264 -14.76 6.24 -8.06
CA ILE A 264 -14.15 7.57 -7.93
C ILE A 264 -14.39 8.39 -9.20
N LEU A 265 -14.18 7.82 -10.38
CA LEU A 265 -14.36 8.55 -11.64
C LEU A 265 -15.81 8.99 -11.82
N PHE A 266 -16.78 8.10 -11.58
CA PHE A 266 -18.20 8.42 -11.70
C PHE A 266 -18.64 9.49 -10.68
N LEU A 267 -18.21 9.35 -9.42
CA LEU A 267 -18.49 10.36 -8.38
C LEU A 267 -17.81 11.70 -8.71
N ALA A 268 -16.62 11.70 -9.31
CA ALA A 268 -15.91 12.93 -9.66
C ALA A 268 -16.66 13.68 -10.77
N THR A 269 -17.17 12.97 -11.78
CA THR A 269 -18.00 13.59 -12.82
C THR A 269 -19.33 14.12 -12.30
N HIS A 270 -19.98 13.42 -11.36
CA HIS A 270 -21.31 13.79 -10.88
C HIS A 270 -21.29 14.81 -9.74
N LEU A 271 -20.37 14.68 -8.77
CA LEU A 271 -20.32 15.52 -7.57
C LEU A 271 -19.38 16.72 -7.71
N LEU A 272 -18.25 16.56 -8.40
CA LEU A 272 -17.27 17.63 -8.59
C LEU A 272 -17.42 18.35 -9.94
N GLY A 273 -18.23 17.80 -10.85
CA GLY A 273 -18.48 18.36 -12.17
C GLY A 273 -17.29 18.25 -13.11
N ASP A 274 -16.43 17.24 -12.92
CA ASP A 274 -15.28 16.98 -13.80
C ASP A 274 -15.77 16.75 -15.24
N ARG A 275 -15.27 17.54 -16.19
CA ARG A 275 -15.74 17.52 -17.59
C ARG A 275 -14.89 16.56 -18.43
N LEU A 276 -15.40 15.35 -18.65
CA LEU A 276 -14.76 14.33 -19.47
C LEU A 276 -15.36 14.27 -20.88
N SER A 277 -14.50 14.38 -21.89
CA SER A 277 -14.86 14.11 -23.28
C SER A 277 -14.99 12.61 -23.55
N LEU A 278 -15.58 12.24 -24.69
CA LEU A 278 -15.66 10.85 -25.14
C LEU A 278 -14.28 10.18 -25.24
N LEU A 279 -13.26 10.93 -25.65
CA LEU A 279 -11.90 10.41 -25.73
C LEU A 279 -11.36 10.07 -24.34
N ASN A 280 -11.69 10.87 -23.32
CA ASN A 280 -11.28 10.59 -21.95
C ASN A 280 -11.96 9.31 -21.44
N TRP A 281 -13.26 9.14 -21.69
CA TRP A 281 -13.98 7.90 -21.34
C TRP A 281 -13.41 6.67 -22.04
N LEU A 282 -13.09 6.78 -23.33
CA LEU A 282 -12.44 5.69 -24.05
C LEU A 282 -11.06 5.38 -23.45
N GLY A 283 -10.28 6.42 -23.11
CA GLY A 283 -8.97 6.26 -22.48
C GLY A 283 -9.06 5.52 -21.14
N PHE A 284 -10.08 5.83 -20.36
CA PHE A 284 -10.39 5.12 -19.14
C PHE A 284 -10.71 3.65 -19.38
N ALA A 285 -11.58 3.34 -20.34
CA ALA A 285 -11.94 1.97 -20.67
C ALA A 285 -10.72 1.14 -21.11
N VAL A 286 -9.85 1.70 -21.95
CA VAL A 286 -8.61 1.04 -22.40
C VAL A 286 -7.64 0.82 -21.23
N CYS A 287 -7.51 1.79 -20.32
CA CYS A 287 -6.67 1.66 -19.13
C CYS A 287 -7.19 0.56 -18.20
N LEU A 288 -8.50 0.55 -17.90
CA LEU A 288 -9.14 -0.49 -17.09
C LEU A 288 -8.98 -1.88 -17.69
N LEU A 289 -9.07 -2.01 -19.02
CA LEU A 289 -8.83 -3.27 -19.71
C LEU A 289 -7.40 -3.77 -19.47
N GLY A 290 -6.40 -2.90 -19.59
CA GLY A 290 -5.01 -3.23 -19.31
C GLY A 290 -4.79 -3.67 -17.85
N ILE A 291 -5.36 -2.96 -16.89
CA ILE A 291 -5.28 -3.28 -15.46
C ILE A 291 -5.98 -4.62 -15.17
N SER A 292 -7.17 -4.83 -15.74
CA SER A 292 -7.93 -6.07 -15.58
C SER A 292 -7.17 -7.26 -16.16
N LEU A 293 -6.57 -7.09 -17.35
CA LEU A 293 -5.72 -8.11 -17.96
C LEU A 293 -4.51 -8.45 -17.08
N HIS A 294 -3.82 -7.45 -16.52
CA HIS A 294 -2.72 -7.67 -15.58
C HIS A 294 -3.15 -8.52 -14.38
N VAL A 295 -4.28 -8.17 -13.77
CA VAL A 295 -4.83 -8.87 -12.61
C VAL A 295 -5.20 -10.31 -12.96
N VAL A 296 -5.82 -10.55 -14.12
CA VAL A 296 -6.16 -11.90 -14.61
C VAL A 296 -4.91 -12.74 -14.85
N LEU A 297 -3.89 -12.19 -15.52
CA LEU A 297 -2.62 -12.89 -15.77
C LEU A 297 -1.92 -13.28 -14.46
N LYS A 298 -1.89 -12.36 -13.49
CA LYS A 298 -1.33 -12.63 -12.16
C LYS A 298 -2.11 -13.75 -11.45
N ALA A 299 -3.43 -13.77 -11.56
CA ALA A 299 -4.28 -14.82 -11.01
C ALA A 299 -4.02 -16.19 -11.66
N MET A 300 -3.84 -16.22 -12.99
CA MET A 300 -3.53 -17.45 -13.73
C MET A 300 -2.16 -18.01 -13.36
N ASN A 301 -1.12 -17.18 -13.31
CA ASN A 301 0.22 -17.60 -12.92
C ASN A 301 0.25 -18.15 -11.49
N SER A 302 -0.45 -17.50 -10.55
CA SER A 302 -0.53 -17.98 -9.16
C SER A 302 -1.28 -19.32 -9.02
N LYS A 303 -2.22 -19.64 -9.93
CA LYS A 303 -2.86 -20.96 -9.98
C LYS A 303 -1.95 -22.01 -10.62
N GLY A 304 -1.16 -21.63 -11.64
CA GLY A 304 -0.19 -22.52 -12.29
C GLY A 304 0.87 -23.03 -11.33
N ASP A 305 1.46 -22.15 -10.51
CA ASP A 305 2.44 -22.55 -9.48
C ASP A 305 1.82 -23.49 -8.43
N LYS A 306 0.57 -23.25 -8.04
CA LYS A 306 -0.16 -24.14 -7.10
C LYS A 306 -0.59 -25.47 -7.71
N ALA A 307 -0.78 -25.53 -9.03
CA ALA A 307 -1.13 -26.75 -9.75
C ALA A 307 0.11 -27.58 -10.15
N LEU A 308 1.32 -27.02 -10.07
CA LEU A 308 2.59 -27.73 -10.20
C LEU A 308 3.10 -28.30 -8.85
N GLU A 309 2.50 -27.88 -7.74
CA GLU A 309 2.65 -28.45 -6.39
C GLU A 309 1.47 -29.38 -5.96
N PRO A 310 1.07 -30.45 -6.68
CA PRO A 310 0.16 -31.47 -6.12
C PRO A 310 0.86 -32.74 -5.58
N HIS A 311 2.20 -32.79 -5.47
CA HIS A 311 2.88 -34.07 -5.16
C HIS A 311 4.15 -33.99 -4.30
N LYS A 312 4.27 -33.03 -3.36
CA LYS A 312 5.37 -33.04 -2.37
C LYS A 312 4.96 -33.03 -0.89
N GLU A 313 3.67 -33.12 -0.57
CA GLU A 313 3.16 -33.23 0.81
C GLU A 313 2.68 -34.65 1.20
N ALA A 314 3.14 -35.70 0.51
CA ALA A 314 2.88 -37.09 0.90
C ALA A 314 4.15 -37.87 1.31
N SER A 315 5.25 -37.19 1.64
CA SER A 315 6.51 -37.85 2.06
C SER A 315 7.32 -37.00 3.05
N SER A 316 6.65 -36.53 4.10
CA SER A 316 7.34 -35.99 5.28
C SER A 316 6.46 -36.15 6.51
N ASP A 317 6.03 -37.38 6.75
CA ASP A 317 5.68 -37.79 8.12
C ASP A 317 7.00 -38.19 8.82
N PRO A 318 7.53 -37.38 9.75
CA PRO A 318 8.75 -37.71 10.49
C PRO A 318 8.61 -38.99 11.32
N ASP A 319 7.40 -39.46 11.61
CA ASP A 319 7.17 -40.70 12.34
C ASP A 319 7.35 -41.96 11.47
N LEU A 320 7.12 -41.85 10.15
CA LEU A 320 7.25 -42.98 9.22
C LEU A 320 8.70 -43.26 8.79
N GLN A 321 9.56 -42.23 8.78
CA GLN A 321 11.00 -42.40 8.54
C GLN A 321 11.74 -43.04 9.73
N LEU A 322 11.20 -42.90 10.95
CA LEU A 322 11.76 -43.50 12.16
C LEU A 322 11.46 -45.00 12.23
N LEU A 323 10.33 -45.45 11.67
CA LEU A 323 9.96 -46.86 11.58
C LEU A 323 10.68 -47.63 10.46
N LEU A 324 11.15 -46.95 9.42
CA LEU A 324 11.83 -47.57 8.26
C LEU A 324 13.35 -47.72 8.41
N ARG A 325 13.94 -47.30 9.54
CA ARG A 325 15.40 -47.37 9.77
C ARG A 325 15.90 -48.67 10.40
N HIS A 326 15.05 -49.69 10.54
CA HIS A 326 15.50 -51.04 10.86
C HIS A 326 15.39 -51.95 9.62
N PRO A 327 16.48 -52.17 8.88
CA PRO A 327 16.62 -53.39 8.11
C PRO A 327 17.19 -54.48 9.02
N GLU A 328 16.49 -55.60 9.06
CA GLU A 328 16.94 -56.86 9.63
C GLU A 328 18.26 -57.33 8.97
N HIS A 329 19.21 -57.75 9.81
CA HIS A 329 20.06 -58.88 9.48
C HIS A 329 19.66 -59.99 10.45
N GLY A 330 19.06 -61.04 9.88
CA GLY A 330 18.77 -62.29 10.57
C GLY A 330 20.01 -63.15 10.74
N GLU A 331 19.88 -64.09 11.69
CA GLU A 331 20.25 -65.52 11.56
C GLU A 331 21.75 -65.81 11.42
N GLU A 332 22.45 -66.64 12.20
CA GLU A 332 22.22 -67.74 13.15
C GLU A 332 23.51 -67.83 13.99
N GLU A 333 23.46 -68.35 15.22
CA GLU A 333 24.41 -69.38 15.69
C GLU A 333 23.97 -69.89 17.07
N GLU A 334 23.68 -71.20 17.11
CA GLU A 334 23.51 -72.00 18.31
C GLU A 334 24.81 -72.03 19.12
N GLU A 335 24.73 -71.82 20.42
CA GLU A 335 25.64 -72.52 21.34
C GLU A 335 24.93 -72.81 22.67
N VAL A 336 24.63 -74.10 22.84
CA VAL A 336 24.34 -74.73 24.12
C VAL A 336 25.66 -74.80 24.89
N VAL A 337 25.67 -74.48 26.20
CA VAL A 337 26.30 -75.28 27.28
C VAL A 337 26.27 -74.52 28.62
N GLU A 338 25.63 -75.21 29.58
CA GLU A 338 25.87 -75.28 31.03
C GLU A 338 25.72 -74.06 31.96
N THR A 339 24.75 -74.21 32.87
CA THR A 339 24.85 -73.73 34.26
C THR A 339 25.91 -74.54 35.00
N PRO A 340 26.58 -73.96 36.01
CA PRO A 340 26.13 -74.28 37.37
C PRO A 340 26.13 -73.10 38.37
N GLN A 341 25.12 -73.20 39.24
CA GLN A 341 24.97 -72.80 40.65
C GLN A 341 26.13 -72.16 41.46
N GLN A 342 25.67 -71.51 42.55
CA GLN A 342 26.33 -71.09 43.81
C GLN A 342 27.03 -69.72 43.77
N ASN A 343 26.75 -68.76 44.65
CA ASN A 343 26.33 -68.82 46.07
C ASN A 343 25.45 -67.62 46.44
#